data_AF-A0A7Z2ZQK7-F1
#
_entry.id   AF-A0A7Z2ZQK7-F1
#
_cell.length_a   1.000
_cell.length_b   1.000
_cell.length_c   1.000
_cell.angle_alpha   90.00
_cell.angle_beta   90.00
_cell.angle_gamma   90.00
#
_symmetry.space_group_name_H-M   'P 1'
#
loop_
_entity.id
_entity.type
_entity.pdbx_description
1 polymer ?
#
loop_
_entity_poly.entity_id
_entity_poly.type
_entity_poly.pdbx_seq_one_letter_code
_entity_poly.pdbx_strand_id
1 'polypeptide(L)'
;MTLEQQIPLGRQVDVALEKLGGELKGMSAGTIVLQIRDDAVGRFGIRHLPVDCQDKEQGSKGLSTEQVLELRRLAVQALRHKSGWTHGEISYDFVLKQGRVFVSVQFESNYNMANVLFRYSPKKRDRRDVSNE
;
A
#
# COMPACT_ATOMS: atom_id res chain seq x y z
N MET A 1 16.87 23.21 12.30
CA MET A 1 16.02 22.06 11.95
C MET A 1 16.78 21.24 10.93
N THR A 2 17.32 20.10 11.36
CA THR A 2 18.10 19.20 10.53
C THR A 2 17.20 18.57 9.48
N LEU A 3 17.56 18.71 8.19
CA LEU A 3 17.03 17.92 7.10
C LEU A 3 17.50 16.48 7.31
N GLU A 4 16.79 15.71 8.13
CA GLU A 4 16.97 14.27 8.15
C GLU A 4 16.68 13.76 6.75
N GLN A 5 17.66 13.10 6.14
CA GLN A 5 17.50 12.44 4.85
C GLN A 5 16.50 11.29 5.05
N GLN A 6 15.21 11.60 4.97
CA GLN A 6 14.17 10.58 5.01
C GLN A 6 14.43 9.60 3.87
N ILE A 7 14.54 8.32 4.23
CA ILE A 7 14.73 7.24 3.27
C ILE A 7 13.54 7.26 2.31
N PRO A 8 13.76 7.28 0.98
CA PRO A 8 12.65 7.31 0.02
C PRO A 8 11.68 6.16 0.24
N LEU A 9 10.37 6.41 0.12
CA LEU A 9 9.32 5.40 0.32
C LEU A 9 9.59 4.10 -0.44
N GLY A 10 10.06 4.17 -1.69
CA GLY A 10 10.40 2.99 -2.47
C GLY A 10 11.47 2.10 -1.83
N ARG A 11 12.44 2.70 -1.13
CA ARG A 11 13.46 1.95 -0.39
C ARG A 11 12.89 1.37 0.91
N GLN A 12 11.98 2.09 1.58
CA GLN A 12 11.30 1.56 2.76
C GLN A 12 10.42 0.35 2.40
N VAL A 13 9.69 0.42 1.29
CA VAL A 13 8.88 -0.69 0.77
C VAL A 13 9.77 -1.90 0.45
N ASP A 14 10.90 -1.70 -0.22
CA ASP A 14 11.84 -2.78 -0.51
C ASP A 14 12.34 -3.49 0.77
N VAL A 15 12.69 -2.72 1.81
CA VAL A 15 13.11 -3.26 3.11
C VAL A 15 11.97 -3.99 3.83
N ALA A 16 10.74 -3.49 3.76
CA ALA A 16 9.58 -4.16 4.33
C ALA A 16 9.35 -5.53 3.66
N LEU A 17 9.41 -5.58 2.33
CA LEU A 17 9.27 -6.83 1.57
C LEU A 17 10.43 -7.80 1.78
N GLU A 18 11.64 -7.29 2.03
CA GLU A 18 12.78 -8.13 2.42
C GLU A 18 12.54 -8.86 3.74
N LYS A 19 12.00 -8.15 4.75
CA LYS A 19 11.63 -8.75 6.03
C LYS A 19 10.55 -9.82 5.87
N LEU A 20 9.59 -9.59 4.97
CA LEU A 20 8.56 -10.58 4.60
C LEU A 20 9.08 -11.72 3.73
N GLY A 21 10.32 -11.65 3.22
CA GLY A 21 10.84 -12.61 2.25
C GLY A 21 10.87 -14.06 2.77
N GLY A 22 10.99 -14.27 4.08
CA GLY A 22 10.87 -15.59 4.69
C GLY A 22 9.45 -16.16 4.64
N GLU A 23 8.45 -15.30 4.88
CA GLU A 23 7.03 -15.67 4.87
C GLU A 23 6.49 -15.85 3.44
N LEU A 24 6.98 -15.04 2.50
CA LEU A 24 6.60 -15.14 1.08
C LEU A 24 7.10 -16.44 0.43
N LYS A 25 8.23 -16.99 0.90
CA LYS A 25 8.76 -18.25 0.40
C LYS A 25 7.76 -19.37 0.67
N GLY A 26 7.41 -20.11 -0.37
CA GLY A 26 6.44 -21.20 -0.26
C GLY A 26 4.97 -20.76 -0.33
N MET A 27 4.67 -19.45 -0.43
CA MET A 27 3.33 -18.98 -0.79
C MET A 27 3.16 -18.98 -2.31
N SER A 28 2.00 -19.43 -2.79
CA SER A 28 1.64 -19.32 -4.21
C SER A 28 0.78 -18.10 -4.50
N ALA A 29 0.07 -17.55 -3.51
CA ALA A 29 -0.73 -16.35 -3.66
C ALA A 29 -1.01 -15.68 -2.30
N GLY A 30 -1.32 -14.39 -2.32
CA GLY A 30 -1.65 -13.61 -1.13
C GLY A 30 -1.76 -12.12 -1.41
N THR A 31 -2.17 -11.35 -0.40
CA THR A 31 -2.12 -9.89 -0.43
C THR A 31 -1.06 -9.40 0.55
N ILE A 32 -0.09 -8.62 0.09
CA ILE A 32 0.83 -7.89 0.97
C ILE A 32 0.22 -6.52 1.24
N VAL A 33 0.12 -6.13 2.51
CA VAL A 33 -0.49 -4.85 2.92
C VAL A 33 0.56 -4.00 3.61
N LEU A 34 0.70 -2.72 3.20
CA LEU A 34 1.60 -1.73 3.80
C LEU A 34 0.80 -0.48 4.21
N GLN A 35 0.97 -0.06 5.46
CA GLN A 35 0.40 1.17 6.00
C GLN A 35 1.43 2.29 5.94
N ILE A 36 1.07 3.37 5.27
CA ILE A 36 1.95 4.53 5.02
C ILE A 36 1.39 5.76 5.74
N ARG A 37 2.25 6.46 6.48
CA ARG A 37 1.96 7.74 7.14
C ARG A 37 3.16 8.65 7.02
N ASP A 38 2.94 9.91 6.68
CA ASP A 38 4.00 10.91 6.51
C ASP A 38 5.19 10.40 5.66
N ASP A 39 4.90 9.73 4.54
CA ASP A 39 5.89 9.12 3.64
C ASP A 39 6.76 8.00 4.27
N ALA A 40 6.30 7.43 5.39
CA ALA A 40 6.95 6.34 6.10
C ALA A 40 6.10 5.07 6.17
N VAL A 41 6.73 3.90 6.00
CA VAL A 41 6.10 2.59 6.19
C VAL A 41 5.98 2.32 7.69
N GLY A 42 4.76 2.37 8.22
CA GLY A 42 4.49 2.13 9.64
C GLY A 42 4.26 0.66 9.98
N ARG A 43 3.40 -0.03 9.22
CA ARG A 43 3.05 -1.44 9.44
C ARG A 43 3.02 -2.16 8.10
N PHE A 44 3.43 -3.43 8.10
CA PHE A 44 3.31 -4.30 6.95
C PHE A 44 2.97 -5.73 7.38
N GLY A 45 2.44 -6.51 6.46
CA GLY A 45 2.10 -7.91 6.69
C GLY A 45 1.52 -8.59 5.46
N ILE A 46 1.19 -9.87 5.60
CA ILE A 46 0.62 -10.69 4.54
C ILE A 46 -0.76 -11.19 4.98
N ARG A 47 -1.74 -11.09 4.08
CA ARG A 47 -3.03 -11.74 4.19
C ARG A 47 -3.07 -12.92 3.23
N HIS A 48 -3.27 -14.12 3.77
CA HIS A 48 -3.48 -15.31 2.96
C HIS A 48 -4.82 -15.21 2.23
N LEU A 49 -4.86 -15.71 0.98
CA LEU A 49 -6.13 -16.02 0.34
C LEU A 49 -6.84 -17.14 1.13
N PRO A 50 -8.18 -17.25 1.04
CA PRO A 50 -8.90 -18.37 1.62
C PRO A 50 -8.18 -19.67 1.27
N VAL A 51 -7.76 -20.40 2.30
CA VAL A 51 -7.06 -21.66 2.10
C VAL A 51 -8.11 -22.65 1.60
N ASP A 52 -8.06 -22.98 0.31
CA ASP A 52 -8.72 -24.19 -0.16
C ASP A 52 -8.08 -25.35 0.61
N CYS A 53 -8.84 -25.91 1.54
CA CYS A 53 -8.48 -27.11 2.30
C CYS A 53 -8.58 -28.37 1.43
N GLN A 54 -8.32 -28.24 0.13
CA GLN A 54 -8.13 -29.38 -0.76
C GLN A 54 -6.64 -29.65 -0.84
N ASP A 55 -6.28 -30.92 -0.72
CA ASP A 55 -4.91 -31.41 -0.70
C ASP A 55 -4.05 -30.63 -1.69
N LYS A 56 -3.08 -29.89 -1.15
CA LYS A 56 -2.04 -29.25 -1.94
C LYS A 56 -1.50 -30.31 -2.87
N GLU A 57 -1.70 -30.17 -4.18
CA GLU A 57 -0.98 -30.97 -5.16
C GLU A 57 0.50 -30.93 -4.74
N GLN A 58 1.06 -32.11 -4.46
CA GLN A 58 2.33 -32.33 -3.76
C GLN A 58 3.57 -31.82 -4.53
N GLY A 59 3.39 -30.88 -5.46
CA GLY A 59 4.44 -30.28 -6.31
C GLY A 59 4.45 -28.75 -6.37
N SER A 60 3.48 -28.03 -5.79
CA SER A 60 3.50 -26.56 -5.81
C SER A 60 4.52 -26.00 -4.81
N LYS A 61 5.77 -25.88 -5.26
CA LYS A 61 6.75 -25.00 -4.61
C LYS A 61 6.22 -23.58 -4.80
N GLY A 62 5.79 -22.93 -3.71
CA GLY A 62 5.48 -21.50 -3.75
C GLY A 62 6.71 -20.67 -4.11
N LEU A 63 6.65 -19.35 -3.89
CA LEU A 63 7.68 -18.44 -4.40
C LEU A 63 9.10 -18.89 -4.04
N SER A 64 9.95 -18.99 -5.06
CA SER A 64 11.39 -19.17 -4.92
C SER A 64 12.05 -17.85 -4.49
N THR A 65 13.32 -17.90 -4.09
CA THR A 65 14.08 -16.68 -3.77
C THR A 65 14.13 -15.69 -4.94
N GLU A 66 14.26 -16.20 -6.17
CA GLU A 66 14.27 -15.37 -7.38
C GLU A 66 12.91 -14.71 -7.63
N GLN A 67 11.83 -15.45 -7.41
CA GLN A 67 10.46 -14.94 -7.56
C GLN A 67 10.10 -13.93 -6.47
N VAL A 68 10.62 -14.09 -5.25
CA VAL A 68 10.49 -13.05 -4.20
C VAL A 68 11.24 -11.78 -4.61
N LEU A 69 12.41 -11.91 -5.23
CA LEU A 69 13.17 -10.75 -5.70
C LEU A 69 12.46 -10.06 -6.89
N GLU A 70 11.86 -10.82 -7.78
CA GLU A 70 11.00 -10.32 -8.86
C GLU A 70 9.80 -9.56 -8.28
N LEU A 71 9.10 -10.13 -7.31
CA LEU A 71 7.97 -9.50 -6.61
C LEU A 71 8.39 -8.16 -5.99
N ARG A 72 9.52 -8.12 -5.27
CA ARG A 72 10.08 -6.90 -4.68
C ARG A 72 10.30 -5.81 -5.72
N ARG A 73 10.92 -6.18 -6.84
CA ARG A 73 11.19 -5.26 -7.95
C ARG A 73 9.89 -4.69 -8.53
N LEU A 74 8.88 -5.53 -8.77
CA LEU A 74 7.58 -5.11 -9.29
C LEU A 74 6.88 -4.16 -8.31
N ALA A 75 6.90 -4.47 -7.02
CA ALA A 75 6.28 -3.64 -5.99
C ALA A 75 6.90 -2.24 -5.89
N VAL A 76 8.23 -2.14 -5.98
CA VAL A 76 8.93 -0.84 -5.99
C VAL A 76 8.68 -0.09 -7.30
N GLN A 77 8.60 -0.79 -8.43
CA GLN A 77 8.32 -0.16 -9.71
C GLN A 77 6.91 0.46 -9.74
N ALA A 78 5.92 -0.20 -9.14
CA ALA A 78 4.55 0.31 -9.03
C ALA A 78 4.47 1.69 -8.36
N LEU A 79 5.37 2.00 -7.41
CA LEU A 79 5.40 3.29 -6.72
C LEU A 79 5.77 4.47 -7.62
N ARG A 80 6.49 4.23 -8.72
CA ARG A 80 6.94 5.30 -9.64
C ARG A 80 5.77 6.04 -10.28
N HIS A 81 4.59 5.43 -10.33
CA HIS A 81 3.39 6.01 -10.89
C HIS A 81 2.61 6.90 -9.91
N LYS A 82 3.04 7.00 -8.65
CA LYS A 82 2.36 7.79 -7.63
C LYS A 82 3.18 9.03 -7.26
N SER A 83 2.58 10.21 -7.44
CA SER A 83 3.10 11.49 -6.95
C SER A 83 2.13 12.10 -5.93
N GLY A 84 2.68 12.83 -4.94
CA GLY A 84 1.91 13.58 -3.94
C GLY A 84 1.11 12.74 -2.94
N TRP A 85 1.42 11.45 -2.80
CA TRP A 85 0.73 10.54 -1.88
C TRP A 85 1.62 10.25 -0.68
N THR A 86 1.16 10.63 0.52
CA THR A 86 1.95 10.53 1.76
C THR A 86 1.28 9.67 2.82
N HIS A 87 0.00 9.33 2.62
CA HIS A 87 -0.83 8.66 3.60
C HIS A 87 -1.77 7.66 2.94
N GLY A 88 -1.83 6.46 3.51
CA GLY A 88 -2.80 5.46 3.09
C GLY A 88 -2.30 4.03 3.25
N GLU A 89 -2.91 3.15 2.47
CA GLU A 89 -2.56 1.74 2.39
C GLU A 89 -2.11 1.40 0.96
N ILE A 90 -1.08 0.56 0.86
CA ILE A 90 -0.71 -0.11 -0.38
C ILE A 90 -1.01 -1.58 -0.22
N SER A 91 -1.79 -2.14 -1.15
CA SER A 91 -2.09 -3.55 -1.23
C SER A 91 -1.50 -4.14 -2.50
N TYR A 92 -0.67 -5.17 -2.37
CA TYR A 92 -0.09 -5.94 -3.48
C TYR A 92 -0.69 -7.34 -3.50
N ASP A 93 -1.62 -7.60 -4.41
CA ASP A 93 -2.14 -8.93 -4.63
C ASP A 93 -1.22 -9.68 -5.59
N PHE A 94 -0.63 -10.77 -5.11
CA PHE A 94 0.28 -11.58 -5.91
C PHE A 94 -0.23 -12.99 -6.13
N VAL A 95 0.12 -13.56 -7.28
CA VAL A 95 -0.10 -14.97 -7.61
C VAL A 95 1.08 -15.51 -8.42
N LEU A 96 1.49 -16.73 -8.07
CA LEU A 96 2.47 -17.53 -8.78
C LEU A 96 1.72 -18.46 -9.73
N LYS A 97 1.82 -18.21 -11.03
CA LYS A 97 1.19 -19.04 -12.07
C LYS A 97 2.23 -19.43 -13.10
N GLN A 98 2.36 -20.73 -13.36
CA GLN A 98 3.32 -21.27 -14.34
C GLN A 98 4.77 -20.78 -14.12
N GLY A 99 5.18 -20.66 -12.85
CA GLY A 99 6.52 -20.19 -12.49
C GLY A 99 6.77 -18.69 -12.63
N ARG A 100 5.74 -17.90 -12.98
CA ARG A 100 5.81 -16.42 -13.08
C ARG A 100 5.00 -15.75 -12.00
N VAL A 101 5.54 -14.66 -11.47
CA VAL A 101 4.86 -13.81 -10.48
C VAL A 101 4.01 -12.77 -11.20
N PHE A 102 2.72 -12.74 -10.87
CA PHE A 102 1.81 -11.67 -11.27
C PHE A 102 1.48 -10.85 -10.03
N VAL A 103 1.51 -9.52 -10.16
CA VAL A 103 1.21 -8.59 -9.07
C VAL A 103 0.22 -7.55 -9.55
N SER A 104 -0.88 -7.40 -8.83
CA SER A 104 -1.79 -6.25 -8.90
C SER A 104 -1.50 -5.34 -7.73
N VAL A 105 -1.63 -4.02 -7.93
CA VAL A 105 -1.36 -3.01 -6.90
C VAL A 105 -2.57 -2.11 -6.73
N GLN A 106 -2.98 -1.90 -5.49
CA GLN A 106 -3.99 -0.95 -5.09
C GLN A 106 -3.38 0.08 -4.13
N PHE A 107 -3.64 1.36 -4.40
CA PHE A 107 -3.28 2.47 -3.53
C PHE A 107 -4.56 3.08 -2.97
N GLU A 108 -4.75 3.00 -1.66
CA GLU A 108 -5.90 3.58 -0.99
C GLU A 108 -5.47 4.77 -0.14
N SER A 109 -5.99 5.95 -0.43
CA SER A 109 -5.69 7.16 0.34
C SER A 109 -6.57 7.22 1.59
N ASN A 110 -5.94 7.19 2.76
CA ASN A 110 -6.64 7.33 4.04
C ASN A 110 -6.60 8.79 4.52
N TYR A 111 -7.26 9.69 3.78
CA TYR A 111 -7.45 11.07 4.21
C TYR A 111 -8.75 11.18 5.02
N ASN A 112 -8.68 11.76 6.21
CA ASN A 112 -9.88 12.06 7.00
C ASN A 112 -10.65 13.23 6.37
N MET A 113 -11.59 12.91 5.48
CA MET A 113 -12.47 13.89 4.83
C MET A 113 -13.60 14.40 5.74
N ALA A 114 -13.89 13.72 6.86
CA ALA A 114 -14.91 14.18 7.82
C ALA A 114 -14.56 15.56 8.40
N ASN A 115 -13.27 15.83 8.61
CA ASN A 115 -12.78 17.13 9.09
C ASN A 115 -12.69 18.23 8.02
N VAL A 116 -12.80 17.88 6.73
CA VAL A 116 -12.73 18.85 5.62
C VAL A 116 -14.06 19.58 5.45
N LEU A 117 -15.18 18.88 5.65
CA LEU A 117 -16.52 19.46 5.52
C LEU A 117 -16.83 20.52 6.58
N PHE A 118 -16.29 20.40 7.80
CA PHE A 118 -16.47 21.43 8.85
C PHE A 118 -15.79 22.76 8.51
N ARG A 119 -14.74 22.76 7.68
CA ARG A 119 -14.04 23.97 7.24
C ARG A 119 -14.67 24.63 6.00
N TYR A 120 -15.61 23.95 5.35
CA TYR A 120 -16.35 24.44 4.19
C TYR A 120 -17.70 25.10 4.57
N SER A 121 -17.85 25.63 5.79
CA SER A 121 -18.96 26.53 6.06
C SER A 121 -18.77 27.82 5.25
N PRO A 122 -19.65 28.13 4.27
CA PRO A 122 -19.54 29.38 3.54
C PRO A 122 -19.74 30.53 4.52
N LYS A 123 -18.79 31.46 4.55
CA LYS A 123 -18.91 32.74 5.28
C LYS A 123 -20.30 33.30 4.98
N LYS A 124 -21.15 33.40 6.00
CA LYS A 124 -22.47 34.03 5.90
C LYS A 124 -22.28 35.39 5.24
N ARG A 125 -22.89 35.56 4.06
CA ARG A 125 -22.93 36.83 3.35
C ARG A 125 -23.70 37.81 4.24
N ASP A 126 -23.01 38.82 4.72
CA ASP A 126 -23.53 39.86 5.59
C ASP A 126 -24.80 40.46 4.96
N ARG A 127 -25.96 40.18 5.56
CA ARG A 127 -27.23 40.82 5.16
C ARG A 127 -27.13 42.24 5.69
N ARG A 128 -26.72 43.16 4.81
CA ARG A 128 -26.85 44.60 5.06
C ARG A 128 -28.31 44.88 5.45
N ASP A 129 -28.50 45.31 6.69
CA ASP A 129 -29.71 45.98 7.15
C ASP A 129 -29.97 47.17 6.21
N VAL A 130 -31.03 47.06 5.42
CA VAL A 130 -31.71 48.21 4.85
C VAL A 130 -32.68 48.67 5.93
N SER A 131 -32.23 49.63 6.75
CA SER A 131 -33.11 50.43 7.57
C SER A 131 -34.07 51.19 6.65
N ASN A 132 -35.36 50.88 6.75
CA ASN A 132 -36.44 51.66 6.16
C ASN A 132 -36.50 53.07 6.79
N GLU A 133 -36.96 54.02 5.97
CA GLU A 133 -37.37 55.39 6.29
C GLU A 133 -38.24 55.54 7.56
#